data_AF-A0A419GP97-F1
#
_entry.id   AF-A0A419GP97-F1
#
_cell.length_a   1.000
_cell.length_b   1.000
_cell.length_c   1.000
_cell.angle_alpha   90.00
_cell.angle_beta   90.00
_cell.angle_gamma   90.00
#
_symmetry.space_group_name_H-M   'P 1'
#
loop_
_entity.id
_entity.type
_entity.pdbx_description
1 polymer ?
#
loop_
_entity_poly.entity_id
_entity_poly.type
_entity_poly.pdbx_seq_one_letter_code
_entity_poly.pdbx_strand_id
1 'polypeptide(L)'
;MQIFEKVRKYLYENIGHMTTAGTPKYDLKENIWKVPVLCKTERGIIIVGEFHADKNGNFTNIPTKEEMLKTVKQEMKKLPFLYYGSKKELDKRKIKPVAV
;
A
#
# COMPACT_ATOMS: atom_id res chain seq x y z
N MET A 1 13.56 14.34 5.49
CA MET A 1 12.78 14.71 4.27
C MET A 1 13.38 14.16 2.97
N GLN A 2 14.70 13.98 2.85
CA GLN A 2 15.33 13.44 1.63
C GLN A 2 14.94 11.99 1.29
N ILE A 3 14.84 11.09 2.28
CA ILE A 3 14.48 9.68 2.01
C ILE A 3 13.04 9.52 1.50
N PHE A 4 12.11 10.35 1.98
CA PHE A 4 10.74 10.39 1.49
C PHE A 4 10.70 10.71 0.00
N GLU A 5 11.34 11.80 -0.41
CA GLU A 5 11.38 12.21 -1.82
C GLU A 5 12.12 11.20 -2.70
N LYS A 6 13.17 10.56 -2.19
CA LYS A 6 13.88 9.49 -2.90
C LYS A 6 12.95 8.31 -3.20
N VAL A 7 12.23 7.81 -2.20
CA VAL A 7 11.27 6.71 -2.37
C VAL A 7 10.11 7.14 -3.28
N ARG A 8 9.57 8.34 -3.08
CA ARG A 8 8.47 8.88 -3.91
C ARG A 8 8.86 8.96 -5.39
N LYS A 9 10.04 9.47 -5.72
CA LYS A 9 10.56 9.52 -7.10
C LYS A 9 10.73 8.12 -7.68
N TYR A 10 11.35 7.21 -6.93
CA TYR A 10 11.53 5.83 -7.36
C TYR A 10 10.19 5.16 -7.70
N LEU A 11 9.19 5.29 -6.83
CA LEU A 11 7.84 4.75 -7.06
C LEU A 11 7.18 5.33 -8.32
N TYR A 12 7.30 6.65 -8.51
CA TYR A 12 6.75 7.32 -9.68
C TYR A 12 7.39 6.82 -10.99
N GLU A 13 8.72 6.67 -11.01
CA GLU A 13 9.48 6.27 -12.19
C GLU A 13 9.37 4.78 -12.53
N ASN A 14 9.27 3.90 -11.53
CA ASN A 14 9.43 2.45 -11.72
C ASN A 14 8.14 1.64 -11.50
N ILE A 15 7.19 2.15 -10.72
CA ILE A 15 6.01 1.38 -10.28
C ILE A 15 4.74 1.95 -10.90
N GLY A 16 4.46 3.23 -10.65
CA GLY A 16 3.33 3.96 -11.22
C GLY A 16 2.67 4.95 -10.26
N HIS A 17 1.84 5.82 -10.84
CA HIS A 17 1.21 6.99 -10.19
C HIS A 17 0.18 6.67 -9.10
N MET A 18 -0.24 5.41 -8.98
CA MET A 18 -1.16 4.98 -7.92
C MET A 18 -0.46 4.73 -6.58
N THR A 19 0.87 4.73 -6.58
CA THR A 19 1.70 4.51 -5.38
C THR A 19 2.42 5.78 -4.94
N THR A 20 2.64 5.94 -3.64
CA THR A 20 3.43 7.02 -3.06
C THR A 20 4.14 6.55 -1.78
N ALA A 21 5.16 7.29 -1.35
CA ALA A 21 5.82 7.04 -0.08
C ALA A 21 4.90 7.43 1.09
N GLY A 22 4.91 6.61 2.14
CA GLY A 22 4.37 6.95 3.46
C GLY A 22 5.41 7.67 4.32
N THR A 23 5.05 7.96 5.57
CA THR A 23 5.95 8.64 6.52
C THR A 23 7.16 7.74 6.86
N PRO A 24 8.40 8.19 6.58
CA PRO A 24 9.60 7.46 6.97
C PRO A 24 9.72 7.35 8.49
N LYS A 25 10.08 6.17 8.99
CA LYS A 25 10.39 5.92 10.39
C LYS A 25 11.80 5.38 10.50
N TYR A 26 12.57 5.89 11.44
CA TYR A 26 13.91 5.38 11.70
C TYR A 26 13.87 4.32 12.79
N ASP A 27 14.43 3.15 12.50
CA ASP A 27 14.59 2.05 13.44
C ASP A 27 15.99 2.12 14.04
N LEU A 28 16.09 2.49 15.32
CA LEU A 28 17.36 2.63 16.03
C LEU A 28 18.06 1.29 16.28
N LYS A 29 17.32 0.18 16.34
CA LYS A 29 17.90 -1.15 16.60
C LYS A 29 18.62 -1.67 15.36
N GLU A 30 17.93 -1.56 14.22
CA GLU A 30 18.42 -2.03 12.92
C GLU A 30 19.24 -0.98 12.18
N ASN A 31 19.23 0.27 12.66
CA ASN A 31 19.95 1.41 12.07
C ASN A 31 19.49 1.75 10.63
N ILE A 32 18.21 1.52 10.33
CA ILE A 32 17.61 1.71 9.00
C ILE A 32 16.38 2.62 9.02
N TRP A 33 16.17 3.32 7.91
CA TRP A 33 14.91 3.97 7.57
C TRP A 33 13.93 2.94 6.98
N LYS A 34 12.73 2.89 7.53
CA LYS A 34 11.59 2.14 7.01
C LYS A 34 10.59 3.11 6.40
N VAL A 35 10.26 2.93 5.12
CA VAL A 35 9.34 3.80 4.39
C VAL A 35 8.22 2.96 3.78
N PRO A 36 6.99 3.04 4.34
CA PRO A 36 5.85 2.32 3.78
C PRO A 36 5.54 2.79 2.35
N VAL A 37 5.07 1.88 1.51
CA VAL A 37 4.49 2.20 0.19
C VAL A 37 2.99 2.23 0.33
N LEU A 38 2.40 3.39 0.04
CA LEU A 38 0.95 3.61 0.05
C LEU A 38 0.42 3.46 -1.37
N CYS A 39 -0.63 2.66 -1.56
CA CYS A 39 -1.31 2.51 -2.83
C CYS A 39 -2.76 3.01 -2.71
N LYS A 40 -3.15 3.93 -3.58
CA LYS A 40 -4.53 4.39 -3.70
C LYS A 40 -5.33 3.34 -4.46
N THR A 41 -6.50 2.98 -3.93
CA THR A 41 -7.45 2.08 -4.58
C THR A 41 -8.84 2.72 -4.57
N GLU A 42 -9.80 2.11 -5.27
CA GLU A 42 -11.21 2.50 -5.20
C GLU A 42 -11.81 2.35 -3.78
N ARG A 43 -11.17 1.55 -2.90
CA ARG A 43 -11.65 1.23 -1.55
C ARG A 43 -10.87 1.94 -0.44
N GLY A 44 -9.94 2.83 -0.79
CA GLY A 44 -9.11 3.56 0.16
C GLY A 44 -7.61 3.41 -0.11
N ILE A 45 -6.80 3.75 0.89
CA ILE A 45 -5.34 3.68 0.82
C ILE A 45 -4.87 2.46 1.60
N ILE A 46 -4.04 1.63 0.97
CA ILE A 46 -3.47 0.43 1.58
C ILE A 46 -1.94 0.49 1.58
N ILE A 47 -1.32 -0.10 2.59
CA ILE A 47 0.13 -0.31 2.63
C ILE A 47 0.43 -1.57 1.83
N VAL A 48 1.29 -1.47 0.82
CA VAL A 48 1.55 -2.57 -0.13
C VAL A 48 2.98 -3.08 -0.11
N GLY A 49 3.87 -2.42 0.63
CA GLY A 49 5.27 -2.78 0.76
C GLY A 49 5.99 -1.80 1.68
N GLU A 50 7.28 -2.04 1.89
CA GLU A 50 8.14 -1.18 2.71
C GLU A 50 9.54 -1.12 2.11
N PHE A 51 10.03 0.09 1.82
CA PHE A 51 11.42 0.32 1.48
C PHE A 51 12.26 0.36 2.74
N HIS A 52 13.45 -0.22 2.67
CA HIS A 52 14.48 -0.02 3.69
C HIS A 52 15.65 0.74 3.12
N ALA A 53 16.19 1.67 3.90
CA ALA A 53 17.42 2.36 3.56
C ALA A 53 18.35 2.45 4.78
N ASP A 54 19.66 2.42 4.55
CA ASP A 54 20.65 2.61 5.61
C ASP A 54 20.63 4.05 6.16
N LYS A 55 21.44 4.33 7.18
CA LYS A 55 21.63 5.67 7.76
C LYS A 55 22.03 6.75 6.75
N ASN A 56 22.64 6.37 5.63
CA ASN A 56 23.07 7.27 4.56
C ASN A 56 21.99 7.44 3.48
N GLY A 57 20.87 6.73 3.59
CA GLY A 57 19.76 6.75 2.63
C GLY A 57 19.96 5.85 1.41
N ASN A 58 20.92 4.93 1.41
CA ASN A 58 21.06 3.92 0.37
C ASN A 58 20.01 2.82 0.56
N PHE A 59 19.35 2.41 -0.51
CA PHE A 59 18.34 1.35 -0.42
C PHE A 59 19.01 0.01 -0.09
N THR A 60 18.55 -0.60 1.01
CA THR A 60 18.94 -1.95 1.43
C THR A 60 17.86 -2.97 1.11
N ASN A 61 16.60 -2.53 0.99
CA ASN A 61 15.49 -3.33 0.50
C ASN A 61 14.54 -2.47 -0.37
N ILE A 62 14.14 -3.03 -1.51
CA ILE A 62 13.15 -2.45 -2.41
C ILE A 62 12.07 -3.50 -2.63
N PRO A 63 10.80 -3.25 -2.23
CA PRO A 63 9.72 -4.19 -2.52
C PRO A 63 9.50 -4.25 -4.02
N THR A 64 9.36 -5.47 -4.56
CA THR A 64 9.12 -5.67 -5.98
C THR A 64 7.68 -5.30 -6.35
N LYS A 65 7.47 -4.97 -7.63
CA LYS A 65 6.12 -4.71 -8.18
C LYS A 65 5.19 -5.91 -7.96
N GLU A 66 5.70 -7.12 -8.06
CA GLU A 66 4.94 -8.37 -7.91
C GLU A 66 4.48 -8.58 -6.46
N GLU A 67 5.37 -8.35 -5.49
CA GLU A 67 5.02 -8.39 -4.06
C GLU A 67 3.96 -7.34 -3.71
N MET A 68 4.13 -6.11 -4.23
CA MET A 68 3.15 -5.04 -4.01
C MET A 68 1.79 -5.38 -4.62
N LEU A 69 1.77 -5.87 -5.87
CA LEU A 69 0.52 -6.29 -6.53
C LEU A 69 -0.16 -7.45 -5.81
N LYS A 70 0.61 -8.42 -5.30
CA LYS A 70 0.09 -9.53 -4.50
C LYS A 70 -0.58 -8.99 -3.23
N THR A 71 0.05 -8.05 -2.55
CA THR A 71 -0.49 -7.41 -1.34
C THR A 71 -1.77 -6.64 -1.64
N VAL A 72 -1.80 -5.83 -2.71
CA VAL A 72 -3.02 -5.13 -3.18
C VAL A 72 -4.18 -6.12 -3.36
N LYS A 73 -3.95 -7.21 -4.10
CA LYS A 73 -4.99 -8.21 -4.39
C LYS A 73 -5.50 -8.91 -3.14
N GLN A 74 -4.64 -9.13 -2.14
CA GLN A 74 -5.01 -9.75 -0.88
C GLN A 74 -5.81 -8.80 0.01
N GLU A 75 -5.37 -7.56 0.16
CA GLU A 75 -6.03 -6.57 1.00
C GLU A 75 -7.38 -6.13 0.41
N MET A 76 -7.47 -5.97 -0.91
CA MET A 76 -8.73 -5.66 -1.60
C MET A 76 -9.83 -6.71 -1.37
N LYS A 77 -9.48 -7.98 -1.15
CA LYS A 77 -10.48 -9.04 -0.85
C LYS A 77 -11.06 -8.90 0.56
N LYS A 78 -10.31 -8.31 1.49
CA LYS A 78 -10.70 -8.18 2.89
C LYS A 78 -11.40 -6.86 3.17
N LEU A 79 -11.11 -5.82 2.39
CA LEU A 79 -11.65 -4.49 2.60
C LEU A 79 -13.17 -4.44 2.34
N PRO A 80 -13.99 -4.20 3.37
CA PRO A 80 -15.39 -3.92 3.17
C PRO A 80 -15.54 -2.57 2.47
N PHE A 81 -16.57 -2.45 1.64
CA PHE A 81 -16.88 -1.23 0.91
C PHE A 81 -18.39 -1.05 0.84
N LEU A 82 -18.81 0.20 0.75
CA LEU A 82 -20.21 0.53 0.65
C LEU A 82 -20.74 0.13 -0.73
N TYR A 83 -21.85 -0.61 -0.75
CA TYR A 83 -22.53 -0.99 -1.97
C TYR A 83 -23.99 -0.58 -1.89
N TYR A 84 -24.44 0.23 -2.84
CA TYR A 84 -25.83 0.66 -2.94
C TYR A 84 -26.61 -0.30 -3.84
N GLY A 85 -27.69 -0.88 -3.32
CA GLY A 85 -28.57 -1.75 -4.09
C GLY A 85 -29.78 -2.17 -3.28
N SER A 86 -30.87 -2.53 -3.97
CA SER A 86 -32.02 -3.18 -3.36
C SER A 86 -31.64 -4.58 -2.86
N LYS A 87 -32.39 -5.11 -1.89
CA LYS A 87 -32.18 -6.47 -1.36
C LYS A 87 -32.06 -7.53 -2.46
N LYS A 88 -32.94 -7.45 -3.47
CA LYS A 88 -32.95 -8.38 -4.62
C LYS A 88 -31.66 -8.33 -5.44
N GLU A 89 -31.06 -7.15 -5.61
CA GLU A 89 -29.79 -7.00 -6.32
C GLU A 89 -28.61 -7.53 -5.52
N LEU A 90 -28.60 -7.28 -4.22
CA LEU A 90 -27.57 -7.79 -3.30
C LEU A 90 -27.58 -9.33 -3.28
N ASP A 91 -28.76 -9.94 -3.18
CA ASP A 91 -28.94 -11.39 -3.19
C ASP A 91 -28.45 -12.01 -4.51
N LYS A 92 -28.82 -11.40 -5.67
CA LYS A 92 -28.38 -11.87 -7.00
C LYS A 92 -26.85 -11.81 -7.16
N ARG A 93 -26.21 -10.79 -6.59
CA ARG A 93 -24.75 -10.61 -6.63
C ARG A 93 -24.00 -11.35 -5.52
N LYS A 94 -24.72 -12.09 -4.64
CA LYS A 94 -24.16 -12.79 -3.48
C LYS A 94 -23.37 -11.85 -2.55
N ILE A 95 -23.77 -10.59 -2.47
CA ILE A 95 -23.15 -9.60 -1.58
C ILE A 95 -23.70 -9.83 -0.18
N LYS A 96 -22.82 -10.14 0.77
CA LYS A 96 -23.18 -10.31 2.18
C LYS A 96 -22.94 -9.01 2.94
N PRO A 97 -23.94 -8.46 3.66
CA PRO A 97 -23.70 -7.33 4.53
C PRO A 97 -22.70 -7.72 5.62
N VAL A 98 -21.85 -6.78 6.00
CA VAL A 98 -21.02 -6.93 7.20
C VAL A 98 -21.93 -6.67 8.40
N ALA A 99 -22.28 -7.72 9.14
CA ALA A 99 -22.96 -7.58 10.43
C ALA A 99 -21.88 -7.36 11.50
N VAL A 100 -22.05 -6.30 12.30
CA VAL A 100 -21.29 -6.05 13.53
C VAL A 100 -22.09 -6.59 14.71
#